data_AF-A0A1F1KC40-F1
#
_entry.id   AF-A0A1F1KC40-F1
#
_cell.length_a   1.000
_cell.length_b   1.000
_cell.length_c   1.000
_cell.angle_alpha   90.00
_cell.angle_beta   90.00
_cell.angle_gamma   90.00
#
_symmetry.space_group_name_H-M   'P 1'
#
loop_
_entity.id
_entity.type
_entity.pdbx_description
1 polymer ?
#
loop_
_entity_poly.entity_id
_entity_poly.type
_entity_poly.pdbx_seq_one_letter_code
_entity_poly.pdbx_strand_id
1 'polypeptide(L)'
;MDTSPQLAVVVNPVHALSSPAVRATREVVAELGWPAPLVLSTTPDSPGAEQAREALAAGATRVVVVGGDGTVRQVADALAGTECVLGIVPTGTANLAARNLGLAQLTRKGLRHAVTAAVTTAGDHIDVGRATWRGTEGLQRGTFLVTAGMGHDAAIIQDVESADKERHGWRAYVRPALARAADPGWPVTVDGEEGEPWSVLVTNSGAIPWGLGVSSARMDDGLLQVVVVDPDPLVEWLTVALAGVLPQVPRLPGIRRHSTATATLRPDSPAPAHLDGDPLGEVWELTCSVEPAALWVARPHPARDSSPALDPHVLTSATPAGVVAVIRSLREGGITPAEREAVTSALLALQGEHFQEVKYLLNSGGDGHDLEHFVYDVLDAGQRRRVLDHIAAQAVPHDELRVLSDIDDTFKANLHDRRYDRGTVYPGVVELLVALDRSDAAGDASRPGDLTFVTARPAGPRDLLERYSAKGFTGLGLPAHTILTGTVRGLVDRGRMRDGKVRNMRRDAALFPECRQVFLGDSGQADAEVALEVRRRWPDHLTAAFIHCVTEVDEATRERWRAAGVHPVDDWAQAARVAGQLGLIDTAAVQRVEAAVA
;
A
#
# COMPACT_ATOMS: atom_id res chain seq x y z
N MET A 1 12.83 -10.35 -24.97
CA MET A 1 13.24 -11.07 -23.75
C MET A 1 12.26 -10.64 -22.68
N ASP A 2 11.66 -11.58 -21.96
CA ASP A 2 10.76 -11.25 -20.85
C ASP A 2 11.55 -10.46 -19.81
N THR A 3 11.19 -9.20 -19.60
CA THR A 3 11.87 -8.29 -18.65
C THR A 3 11.24 -8.34 -17.26
N SER A 4 10.30 -9.26 -17.03
CA SER A 4 9.63 -9.40 -15.74
C SER A 4 10.62 -9.83 -14.67
N PRO A 5 10.63 -9.19 -13.48
CA PRO A 5 11.53 -9.56 -12.41
C PRO A 5 11.27 -11.00 -11.96
N GLN A 6 12.34 -11.79 -11.89
CA GLN A 6 12.24 -13.17 -11.44
C GLN A 6 12.24 -13.18 -9.90
N LEU A 7 11.11 -13.60 -9.33
CA LEU A 7 10.89 -13.59 -7.89
C LEU A 7 11.04 -14.99 -7.29
N ALA A 8 11.78 -15.09 -6.19
CA ALA A 8 11.82 -16.28 -5.35
C ALA A 8 11.26 -15.99 -3.95
N VAL A 9 10.71 -17.02 -3.31
CA VAL A 9 10.22 -16.98 -1.94
C VAL A 9 11.00 -17.99 -1.12
N VAL A 10 11.74 -17.52 -0.12
CA VAL A 10 12.35 -18.39 0.90
C VAL A 10 11.44 -18.39 2.11
N VAL A 11 10.88 -19.55 2.44
CA VAL A 11 9.83 -19.67 3.46
C VAL A 11 10.25 -20.61 4.59
N ASN A 12 10.15 -20.13 5.83
CA ASN A 12 10.23 -20.99 6.99
C ASN A 12 8.82 -21.57 7.29
N PRO A 13 8.58 -22.87 7.06
CA PRO A 13 7.24 -23.44 7.09
C PRO A 13 6.63 -23.55 8.50
N VAL A 14 7.42 -23.37 9.56
CA VAL A 14 6.95 -23.55 10.95
C VAL A 14 6.06 -22.41 11.44
N HIS A 15 6.10 -21.23 10.80
CA HIS A 15 5.29 -20.10 11.21
C HIS A 15 3.86 -20.19 10.65
N ALA A 16 2.87 -19.87 11.49
CA ALA A 16 1.45 -19.98 11.13
C ALA A 16 1.02 -19.12 9.92
N LEU A 17 1.77 -18.04 9.62
CA LEU A 17 1.50 -17.14 8.50
C LEU A 17 2.26 -17.52 7.22
N SER A 18 3.09 -18.57 7.23
CA SER A 18 3.92 -18.94 6.09
C SER A 18 3.11 -19.36 4.87
N SER A 19 2.18 -20.31 5.01
CA SER A 19 1.33 -20.74 3.88
C SER A 19 0.41 -19.61 3.37
N PRO A 20 -0.24 -18.82 4.23
CA PRO A 20 -0.94 -17.60 3.80
C PRO A 20 -0.05 -16.60 3.06
N ALA A 21 1.18 -16.36 3.51
CA ALA A 21 2.10 -15.43 2.88
C ALA A 21 2.52 -15.90 1.48
N VAL A 22 2.90 -17.18 1.34
CA VAL A 22 3.24 -17.77 0.03
C VAL A 22 2.07 -17.68 -0.95
N ARG A 23 0.85 -17.93 -0.48
CA ARG A 23 -0.37 -17.76 -1.29
C ARG A 23 -0.54 -16.31 -1.74
N ALA A 24 -0.47 -15.37 -0.81
CA ALA A 24 -0.57 -13.95 -1.11
C ALA A 24 0.53 -13.51 -2.09
N THR A 25 1.75 -14.04 -1.99
CA THR A 25 2.82 -13.73 -2.96
C THR A 25 2.46 -14.23 -4.35
N ARG A 26 1.93 -15.44 -4.48
CA ARG A 26 1.46 -15.97 -5.77
C ARG A 26 0.32 -15.14 -6.36
N GLU A 27 -0.62 -14.70 -5.52
CA GLU A 27 -1.72 -13.83 -5.93
C GLU A 27 -1.19 -12.48 -6.44
N VAL A 28 -0.31 -11.82 -5.68
CA VAL A 28 0.29 -10.53 -6.08
C VAL A 28 1.10 -10.68 -7.37
N VAL A 29 1.93 -11.71 -7.50
CA VAL A 29 2.74 -11.95 -8.71
C VAL A 29 1.85 -12.24 -9.92
N ALA A 30 0.76 -13.00 -9.75
CA ALA A 30 -0.20 -13.27 -10.81
C ALA A 30 -0.97 -12.01 -11.23
N GLU A 31 -1.38 -11.16 -10.28
CA GLU A 31 -2.01 -9.87 -10.55
C GLU A 31 -1.07 -8.96 -11.36
N LEU A 32 0.22 -8.95 -11.02
CA LEU A 32 1.26 -8.21 -11.75
C LEU A 32 1.51 -8.77 -13.17
N GLY A 33 1.01 -9.97 -13.49
CA GLY A 33 1.25 -10.64 -14.76
C GLY A 33 2.64 -11.27 -14.89
N TRP A 34 3.33 -11.48 -13.77
CA TRP A 34 4.67 -12.04 -13.74
C TRP A 34 4.67 -13.58 -13.66
N PRO A 35 5.79 -14.24 -14.00
CA PRO A 35 5.95 -15.68 -13.83
C PRO A 35 5.75 -16.11 -12.37
N ALA A 36 5.17 -17.30 -12.17
CA ALA A 36 4.98 -17.84 -10.82
C ALA A 36 6.30 -17.91 -10.04
N PRO A 37 6.31 -17.52 -8.75
CA PRO A 37 7.56 -17.42 -8.00
C PRO A 37 8.14 -18.80 -7.70
N LEU A 38 9.47 -18.90 -7.71
CA LEU A 38 10.18 -20.07 -7.19
C LEU A 38 10.00 -20.11 -5.67
N VAL A 39 9.41 -21.17 -5.11
CA VAL A 39 9.18 -21.29 -3.66
C VAL A 39 10.11 -22.33 -3.08
N LEU A 40 10.96 -21.89 -2.14
CA LEU A 40 12.00 -22.69 -1.51
C LEU A 40 11.76 -22.72 0.01
N SER A 41 11.49 -23.91 0.54
CA SER A 41 11.25 -24.10 1.97
C SER A 41 12.55 -24.35 2.72
N THR A 42 12.72 -23.70 3.87
CA THR A 42 13.86 -23.95 4.75
C THR A 42 13.66 -25.22 5.57
N THR A 43 14.77 -25.78 6.05
CA THR A 43 14.82 -26.88 7.02
C THR A 43 15.76 -26.49 8.18
N PRO A 44 15.80 -27.25 9.29
CA PRO A 44 16.79 -27.01 10.34
C PRO A 44 18.25 -27.04 9.83
N ASP A 45 18.55 -27.95 8.90
CA ASP A 45 19.90 -28.08 8.31
C ASP A 45 20.18 -27.03 7.22
N SER A 46 19.13 -26.43 6.65
CA SER A 46 19.21 -25.46 5.58
C SER A 46 18.27 -24.27 5.89
N PRO A 47 18.70 -23.36 6.78
CA PRO A 47 17.83 -22.35 7.38
C PRO A 47 17.56 -21.11 6.50
N GLY A 48 18.04 -21.09 5.25
CA GLY A 48 17.73 -20.02 4.28
C GLY A 48 18.87 -19.69 3.30
N ALA A 49 20.13 -19.82 3.71
CA ALA A 49 21.27 -19.38 2.89
C ALA A 49 21.44 -20.21 1.60
N GLU A 50 21.19 -21.51 1.66
CA GLU A 50 21.23 -22.39 0.47
C GLU A 50 20.10 -22.04 -0.49
N GLN A 51 18.88 -21.85 0.01
CA GLN A 51 17.72 -21.47 -0.79
C GLN A 51 17.92 -20.11 -1.46
N ALA A 52 18.54 -19.15 -0.78
CA ALA A 52 18.89 -17.86 -1.36
C ALA A 52 19.90 -18.01 -2.51
N ARG A 53 20.92 -18.86 -2.37
CA ARG A 53 21.87 -19.17 -3.45
C ARG A 53 21.21 -19.89 -4.62
N GLU A 54 20.28 -20.81 -4.35
CA GLU A 54 19.49 -21.48 -5.38
C GLU A 54 18.61 -20.47 -6.15
N ALA A 55 17.97 -19.53 -5.44
CA ALA A 55 17.22 -18.46 -6.06
C ALA A 55 18.08 -17.57 -6.97
N LEU A 56 19.27 -17.16 -6.49
CA LEU A 56 20.24 -16.40 -7.30
C LEU A 56 20.69 -17.18 -8.54
N ALA A 57 21.00 -18.47 -8.39
CA ALA A 57 21.39 -19.35 -9.50
C ALA A 57 20.26 -19.53 -10.51
N ALA A 58 19.00 -19.47 -10.07
CA ALA A 58 17.83 -19.49 -10.93
C ALA A 58 17.60 -18.16 -11.67
N GLY A 59 18.31 -17.08 -11.33
CA GLY A 59 18.18 -15.75 -11.95
C GLY A 59 17.30 -14.77 -11.16
N ALA A 60 16.97 -15.07 -9.90
CA ALA A 60 16.10 -14.21 -9.11
C ALA A 60 16.71 -12.82 -8.89
N THR A 61 15.98 -11.77 -9.28
CA THR A 61 16.33 -10.37 -9.01
C THR A 61 15.73 -9.87 -7.71
N ARG A 62 14.78 -10.63 -7.13
CA ARG A 62 14.16 -10.34 -5.84
C ARG A 62 13.87 -11.63 -5.09
N VAL A 63 14.22 -11.64 -3.80
CA VAL A 63 13.94 -12.74 -2.87
C VAL A 63 13.06 -12.23 -1.74
N VAL A 64 11.86 -12.79 -1.61
CA VAL A 64 10.95 -12.53 -0.49
C VAL A 64 11.15 -13.58 0.60
N VAL A 65 11.59 -13.16 1.77
CA VAL A 65 11.75 -14.03 2.94
C VAL A 65 10.49 -13.99 3.79
N VAL A 66 9.90 -15.17 4.01
CA VAL A 66 8.78 -15.38 4.91
C VAL A 66 9.31 -16.13 6.14
N GLY A 67 9.72 -15.39 7.17
CA GLY A 67 10.40 -15.96 8.32
C GLY A 67 10.65 -14.98 9.47
N GLY A 68 11.30 -15.46 10.51
CA GLY A 68 11.84 -14.65 11.61
C GLY A 68 13.28 -14.19 11.37
N ASP A 69 13.86 -13.50 12.37
CA ASP A 69 15.19 -12.88 12.27
C ASP A 69 16.31 -13.84 11.82
N GLY A 70 16.32 -15.09 12.31
CA GLY A 70 17.31 -16.09 11.91
C GLY A 70 17.27 -16.43 10.41
N THR A 71 16.08 -16.69 9.86
CA THR A 71 15.90 -16.95 8.42
C THR A 71 16.27 -15.71 7.59
N VAL A 72 15.87 -14.51 8.04
CA VAL A 72 16.22 -13.25 7.38
C VAL A 72 17.73 -13.05 7.34
N ARG A 73 18.44 -13.30 8.45
CA ARG A 73 19.91 -13.20 8.55
C ARG A 73 20.61 -14.14 7.59
N GLN A 74 20.17 -15.40 7.50
CA GLN A 74 20.76 -16.41 6.61
C GLN A 74 20.56 -16.06 5.13
N VAL A 75 19.38 -15.57 4.76
CA VAL A 75 19.14 -15.11 3.40
C VAL A 75 19.92 -13.83 3.10
N ALA A 76 19.93 -12.86 4.02
CA ALA A 76 20.70 -11.62 3.87
C ALA A 76 22.20 -11.88 3.68
N ASP A 77 22.78 -12.84 4.40
CA ASP A 77 24.17 -13.26 4.23
C ASP A 77 24.47 -13.70 2.80
N ALA A 78 23.58 -14.51 2.20
CA ALA A 78 23.74 -15.02 0.85
C ALA A 78 23.48 -13.97 -0.25
N LEU A 79 22.65 -12.96 0.02
CA LEU A 79 22.31 -11.89 -0.93
C LEU A 79 23.25 -10.68 -0.85
N ALA A 80 23.98 -10.52 0.26
CA ALA A 80 24.90 -9.41 0.43
C ALA A 80 26.02 -9.43 -0.65
N GLY A 81 26.32 -8.27 -1.21
CA GLY A 81 27.22 -8.09 -2.34
C GLY A 81 26.58 -8.35 -3.72
N THR A 82 25.29 -8.69 -3.77
CA THR A 82 24.53 -8.86 -5.01
C THR A 82 23.57 -7.70 -5.25
N GLU A 83 23.02 -7.60 -6.47
CA GLU A 83 21.96 -6.63 -6.80
C GLU A 83 20.54 -7.17 -6.52
N CYS A 84 20.43 -8.35 -5.89
CA CYS A 84 19.14 -8.97 -5.59
C CYS A 84 18.46 -8.28 -4.41
N VAL A 85 17.21 -7.81 -4.60
CA VAL A 85 16.46 -7.11 -3.55
C VAL A 85 15.86 -8.11 -2.55
N LEU A 86 16.14 -7.90 -1.26
CA LEU A 86 15.54 -8.63 -0.16
C LEU A 86 14.20 -8.00 0.25
N GLY A 87 13.10 -8.72 0.04
CA GLY A 87 11.79 -8.42 0.64
C GLY A 87 11.58 -9.20 1.93
N ILE A 88 11.06 -8.58 2.99
CA ILE A 88 10.87 -9.25 4.29
C ILE A 88 9.38 -9.28 4.65
N VAL A 89 8.86 -10.48 4.89
CA VAL A 89 7.55 -10.73 5.51
C VAL A 89 7.80 -11.29 6.91
N PRO A 90 7.77 -10.43 7.95
CA PRO A 90 8.28 -10.77 9.28
C PRO A 90 7.27 -11.63 10.06
N THR A 91 7.34 -12.96 9.89
CA THR A 91 6.42 -13.91 10.54
C THR A 91 6.93 -14.43 11.89
N GLY A 92 8.14 -14.05 12.30
CA GLY A 92 8.73 -14.42 13.59
C GLY A 92 8.15 -13.65 14.78
N THR A 93 8.66 -13.94 15.97
CA THR A 93 8.15 -13.35 17.23
C THR A 93 8.73 -11.97 17.53
N ALA A 94 10.02 -11.73 17.27
CA ALA A 94 10.72 -10.49 17.61
C ALA A 94 10.87 -9.54 16.41
N ASN A 95 11.31 -10.08 15.26
CA ASN A 95 11.47 -9.40 13.97
C ASN A 95 12.25 -8.08 14.10
N LEU A 96 13.35 -8.11 14.85
CA LEU A 96 14.16 -6.92 15.16
C LEU A 96 14.76 -6.30 13.90
N ALA A 97 15.21 -7.11 12.93
CA ALA A 97 15.72 -6.58 11.67
C ALA A 97 14.62 -5.78 10.94
N ALA A 98 13.44 -6.39 10.77
CA ALA A 98 12.29 -5.74 10.14
C ALA A 98 11.88 -4.44 10.85
N ARG A 99 11.85 -4.44 12.19
CA ARG A 99 11.52 -3.24 12.99
C ARG A 99 12.52 -2.11 12.81
N ASN A 100 13.83 -2.42 12.79
CA ASN A 100 14.87 -1.43 12.57
C ASN A 100 14.86 -0.87 11.13
N LEU A 101 14.41 -1.68 10.17
CA LEU A 101 14.19 -1.27 8.79
C LEU A 101 12.89 -0.46 8.59
N GLY A 102 12.13 -0.18 9.66
CA GLY A 102 10.88 0.58 9.59
C GLY A 102 9.69 -0.21 9.05
N LEU A 103 9.79 -1.55 8.96
CA LEU A 103 8.68 -2.40 8.55
C LEU A 103 7.65 -2.53 9.68
N ALA A 104 6.37 -2.37 9.33
CA ALA A 104 5.27 -2.49 10.27
C ALA A 104 5.17 -3.91 10.86
N GLN A 105 4.67 -4.02 12.09
CA GLN A 105 4.37 -5.32 12.68
C GLN A 105 3.31 -6.06 11.87
N LEU A 106 3.58 -7.34 11.58
CA LEU A 106 2.70 -8.15 10.77
C LEU A 106 1.44 -8.55 11.55
N THR A 107 0.28 -8.17 11.03
CA THR A 107 -1.03 -8.68 11.49
C THR A 107 -1.64 -9.55 10.40
N ARG A 108 -2.59 -10.44 10.74
CA ARG A 108 -3.31 -11.22 9.71
C ARG A 108 -3.98 -10.33 8.65
N LYS A 109 -4.54 -9.19 9.06
CA LYS A 109 -5.18 -8.24 8.14
C LYS A 109 -4.16 -7.49 7.28
N GLY A 110 -2.97 -7.20 7.83
CA GLY A 110 -1.88 -6.55 7.13
C GLY A 110 -1.01 -7.50 6.28
N LEU A 111 -1.32 -8.79 6.21
CA LEU A 111 -0.47 -9.76 5.52
C LEU A 111 -0.33 -9.47 4.02
N ARG A 112 -1.45 -9.25 3.34
CA ARG A 112 -1.43 -8.93 1.89
C ARG A 112 -0.67 -7.64 1.63
N HIS A 113 -0.84 -6.64 2.49
CA HIS A 113 -0.08 -5.40 2.43
C HIS A 113 1.43 -5.63 2.60
N ALA A 114 1.85 -6.38 3.63
CA ALA A 114 3.27 -6.67 3.88
C ALA A 114 3.92 -7.45 2.72
N VAL A 115 3.20 -8.42 2.16
CA VAL A 115 3.64 -9.15 0.97
C VAL A 115 3.75 -8.22 -0.24
N THR A 116 2.73 -7.41 -0.49
CA THR A 116 2.75 -6.44 -1.59
C THR A 116 3.93 -5.48 -1.46
N ALA A 117 4.18 -4.95 -0.27
CA ALA A 117 5.33 -4.08 -0.01
C ALA A 117 6.67 -4.80 -0.26
N ALA A 118 6.83 -6.04 0.23
CA ALA A 118 8.05 -6.83 0.01
C ALA A 118 8.31 -7.13 -1.48
N VAL A 119 7.25 -7.31 -2.26
CA VAL A 119 7.31 -7.58 -3.70
C VAL A 119 7.59 -6.31 -4.51
N THR A 120 6.97 -5.18 -4.15
CA THR A 120 6.85 -4.01 -5.05
C THR A 120 7.65 -2.78 -4.63
N THR A 121 8.14 -2.72 -3.39
CA THR A 121 8.93 -1.56 -2.92
C THR A 121 10.33 -1.61 -3.53
N ALA A 122 10.84 -0.46 -3.97
CA ALA A 122 12.21 -0.33 -4.42
C ALA A 122 13.20 -0.80 -3.35
N GLY A 123 14.29 -1.42 -3.78
CA GLY A 123 15.39 -1.74 -2.89
C GLY A 123 16.12 -0.47 -2.48
N ASP A 124 16.57 -0.43 -1.23
CA ASP A 124 17.52 0.56 -0.73
C ASP A 124 18.71 -0.16 -0.09
N HIS A 125 19.88 0.46 -0.17
CA HIS A 125 21.09 -0.12 0.39
C HIS A 125 21.08 -0.01 1.92
N ILE A 126 21.46 -1.11 2.56
CA ILE A 126 21.80 -1.14 3.97
C ILE A 126 23.18 -1.72 4.18
N ASP A 127 23.80 -1.30 5.27
CA ASP A 127 25.04 -1.83 5.78
C ASP A 127 24.79 -3.19 6.45
N VAL A 128 25.76 -4.10 6.30
CA VAL A 128 25.71 -5.45 6.88
C VAL A 128 26.87 -5.65 7.84
N GLY A 129 26.59 -6.18 9.03
CA GLY A 129 27.62 -6.54 10.00
C GLY A 129 28.24 -7.90 9.66
N ARG A 130 29.56 -7.95 9.53
CA ARG A 130 30.35 -9.18 9.39
C ARG A 130 31.03 -9.50 10.71
N ALA A 131 31.05 -10.78 11.07
CA ALA A 131 31.72 -11.28 12.25
C ALA A 131 32.68 -12.40 11.85
N THR A 132 33.89 -12.37 12.41
CA THR A 132 34.85 -13.49 12.39
C THR A 132 35.18 -13.83 13.83
N TRP A 133 35.06 -15.09 14.22
CA TRP A 133 35.34 -15.51 15.60
C TRP A 133 36.16 -16.78 15.66
N ARG A 134 36.91 -16.93 16.75
CA ARG A 134 37.59 -18.18 17.09
C ARG A 134 36.79 -18.88 18.18
N GLY A 135 36.16 -19.99 17.82
CA GLY A 135 35.41 -20.87 18.72
C GLY A 135 36.06 -22.24 18.89
N THR A 136 35.32 -23.18 19.48
CA THR A 136 35.78 -24.56 19.73
C THR A 136 36.04 -25.32 18.42
N GLU A 137 35.32 -24.96 17.36
CA GLU A 137 35.44 -25.53 16.01
C GLU A 137 36.50 -24.81 15.15
N GLY A 138 37.27 -23.88 15.73
CA GLY A 138 38.29 -23.10 15.05
C GLY A 138 37.80 -21.72 14.59
N LEU A 139 38.33 -21.23 13.47
CA LEU A 139 37.99 -19.91 12.94
C LEU A 139 36.73 -19.99 12.09
N GLN A 140 35.70 -19.23 12.47
CA GLN A 140 34.40 -19.20 11.81
C GLN A 140 34.03 -17.78 11.40
N ARG A 141 33.05 -17.67 10.50
CA ARG A 141 32.56 -16.40 9.94
C ARG A 141 31.06 -16.41 9.84
N GLY A 142 30.47 -15.22 9.91
CA GLY A 142 29.03 -15.05 9.82
C GLY A 142 28.63 -13.59 9.73
N THR A 143 27.33 -13.40 9.67
CA THR A 143 26.70 -12.10 9.45
C THR A 143 25.68 -11.81 10.53
N PHE A 144 25.56 -10.54 10.89
CA PHE A 144 24.51 -9.99 11.74
C PHE A 144 23.94 -8.73 11.09
N LEU A 145 22.62 -8.55 11.23
CA LEU A 145 21.92 -7.36 10.76
C LEU A 145 21.72 -6.36 11.90
N VAL A 146 21.48 -6.84 13.12
CA VAL A 146 21.09 -6.01 14.27
C VAL A 146 22.28 -5.86 15.22
N THR A 147 22.73 -6.95 15.84
CA THR A 147 23.72 -6.92 16.93
C THR A 147 24.52 -8.21 17.05
N ALA A 148 25.84 -8.08 17.24
CA ALA A 148 26.69 -9.10 17.84
C ALA A 148 26.92 -8.78 19.33
N GLY A 149 26.94 -9.78 20.20
CA GLY A 149 27.10 -9.59 21.65
C GLY A 149 28.04 -10.61 22.26
N MET A 150 28.72 -10.22 23.34
CA MET A 150 29.59 -11.09 24.14
C MET A 150 29.35 -10.91 25.63
N GLY A 151 29.26 -12.07 26.29
CA GLY A 151 29.18 -12.39 27.71
C GLY A 151 27.78 -12.43 28.32
N HIS A 152 27.38 -11.65 29.34
CA HIS A 152 26.18 -12.00 30.13
C HIS A 152 24.88 -11.96 29.31
N ASP A 153 24.75 -11.04 28.35
CA ASP A 153 23.64 -11.05 27.39
C ASP A 153 23.64 -12.34 26.54
N ALA A 154 24.81 -12.75 26.06
CA ALA A 154 25.01 -13.99 25.31
C ALA A 154 24.77 -15.24 26.16
N ALA A 155 25.17 -15.23 27.43
CA ALA A 155 24.93 -16.30 28.39
C ALA A 155 23.42 -16.49 28.61
N ILE A 156 22.66 -15.40 28.78
CA ILE A 156 21.20 -15.43 28.86
C ILE A 156 20.60 -16.05 27.59
N ILE A 157 21.11 -15.68 26.41
CA ILE A 157 20.63 -16.22 25.13
C ILE A 157 20.93 -17.72 25.01
N GLN A 158 22.10 -18.17 25.46
CA GLN A 158 22.52 -19.56 25.42
C GLN A 158 21.75 -20.44 26.41
N ASP A 159 21.36 -19.90 27.57
CA ASP A 159 20.61 -20.62 28.62
C ASP A 159 19.10 -20.77 28.29
N VAL A 160 18.58 -20.06 27.29
CA VAL A 160 17.17 -20.15 26.89
C VAL A 160 16.98 -21.24 25.82
N GLU A 161 16.29 -22.32 26.19
CA GLU A 161 15.94 -23.39 25.25
C GLU A 161 15.07 -22.89 24.08
N SER A 162 15.32 -23.41 22.87
CA SER A 162 14.60 -23.04 21.64
C SER A 162 13.07 -23.20 21.75
N ALA A 163 12.60 -24.21 22.51
CA ALA A 163 11.19 -24.46 22.73
C ALA A 163 10.50 -23.35 23.56
N ASP A 164 11.21 -22.78 24.53
CA ASP A 164 10.70 -21.68 25.35
C ASP A 164 10.72 -20.34 24.60
N LYS A 165 11.70 -20.15 23.70
CA LYS A 165 11.78 -19.01 22.76
C LYS A 165 10.55 -18.94 21.85
N GLU A 166 10.09 -20.08 21.32
CA GLU A 166 8.88 -20.16 20.47
C GLU A 166 7.58 -19.95 21.26
N ARG A 167 7.49 -20.49 22.49
CA ARG A 167 6.25 -20.49 23.28
C ARG A 167 5.99 -19.19 24.04
N HIS A 168 7.03 -18.59 24.61
CA HIS A 168 6.90 -17.43 25.50
C HIS A 168 7.46 -16.14 24.92
N GLY A 169 8.08 -16.19 23.73
CA GLY A 169 8.68 -15.05 23.06
C GLY A 169 9.67 -14.33 23.96
N TRP A 170 9.63 -12.99 23.98
CA TRP A 170 10.55 -12.18 24.78
C TRP A 170 10.47 -12.44 26.29
N ARG A 171 9.34 -12.98 26.81
CA ARG A 171 9.17 -13.24 28.24
C ARG A 171 10.10 -14.34 28.76
N ALA A 172 10.56 -15.23 27.87
CA ALA A 172 11.52 -16.27 28.21
C ALA A 172 12.84 -15.70 28.76
N TYR A 173 13.20 -14.48 28.33
CA TYR A 173 14.46 -13.83 28.66
C TYR A 173 14.43 -13.01 29.95
N VAL A 174 13.24 -12.68 30.50
CA VAL A 174 13.09 -11.78 31.67
C VAL A 174 13.72 -12.37 32.93
N ARG A 175 13.33 -13.61 33.25
CA ARG A 175 13.74 -14.26 34.51
C ARG A 175 15.24 -14.58 34.53
N PRO A 176 15.84 -15.13 33.45
CA PRO A 176 17.29 -15.30 33.37
C PRO A 176 18.05 -13.98 33.46
N ALA A 177 17.58 -12.92 32.78
CA ALA A 177 18.21 -11.61 32.86
C ALA A 177 18.24 -11.05 34.28
N LEU A 178 17.12 -11.14 35.02
CA LEU A 178 17.06 -10.69 36.41
C LEU A 178 17.97 -11.51 37.34
N ALA A 179 18.10 -12.81 37.09
CA ALA A 179 18.96 -13.69 37.88
C ALA A 179 20.45 -13.36 37.74
N ARG A 180 20.85 -12.82 36.58
CA ARG A 180 22.25 -12.50 36.24
C ARG A 180 22.61 -11.02 36.34
N ALA A 181 21.65 -10.18 36.69
CA ALA A 181 21.84 -8.73 36.80
C ALA A 181 22.90 -8.31 37.83
N ALA A 182 23.16 -9.17 38.83
CA ALA A 182 24.16 -8.95 39.87
C ALA A 182 25.46 -9.75 39.66
N ASP A 183 25.59 -10.48 38.54
CA ASP A 183 26.86 -11.13 38.20
C ASP A 183 27.94 -10.06 37.94
N PRO A 184 29.18 -10.26 38.41
CA PRO A 184 30.28 -9.35 38.11
C PRO A 184 30.67 -9.44 36.63
N GLY A 185 31.15 -8.34 36.06
CA GLY A 185 31.73 -8.35 34.70
C GLY A 185 32.95 -9.25 34.57
N TRP A 186 33.40 -9.45 33.34
CA TRP A 186 34.55 -10.33 33.04
C TRP A 186 35.68 -9.58 32.33
N PRO A 187 36.94 -10.00 32.52
CA PRO A 187 38.08 -9.42 31.81
C PRO A 187 37.98 -9.61 30.29
N VAL A 188 37.94 -8.49 29.56
CA VAL A 188 37.96 -8.46 28.09
C VAL A 188 38.71 -7.23 27.59
N THR A 189 39.50 -7.44 26.54
CA THR A 189 40.09 -6.36 25.75
C THR A 189 39.15 -5.99 24.61
N VAL A 190 38.71 -4.73 24.56
CA VAL A 190 37.85 -4.15 23.51
C VAL A 190 38.67 -3.12 22.76
N ASP A 191 38.94 -3.34 21.46
CA ASP A 191 39.71 -2.43 20.61
C ASP A 191 41.10 -2.05 21.17
N GLY A 192 41.68 -2.95 22.00
CA GLY A 192 42.97 -2.73 22.66
C GLY A 192 42.88 -2.10 24.05
N GLU A 193 41.69 -1.75 24.54
CA GLU A 193 41.46 -1.29 25.90
C GLU A 193 40.96 -2.43 26.80
N GLU A 194 41.67 -2.69 27.90
CA GLU A 194 41.27 -3.69 28.90
C GLU A 194 40.14 -3.15 29.79
N GLY A 195 39.21 -4.04 30.18
CA GLY A 195 38.17 -3.73 31.15
C GLY A 195 37.41 -4.97 31.61
N GLU A 196 36.50 -4.77 32.57
CA GLU A 196 35.67 -5.84 33.14
C GLU A 196 34.15 -5.54 32.99
N PRO A 197 33.63 -5.31 31.77
CA PRO A 197 32.23 -5.00 31.57
C PRO A 197 31.30 -6.19 31.85
N TRP A 198 30.04 -5.89 32.14
CA TRP A 198 28.95 -6.85 32.23
C TRP A 198 28.49 -7.34 30.85
N SER A 199 28.59 -6.54 29.78
CA SER A 199 28.41 -6.97 28.39
C SER A 199 29.01 -6.02 27.38
N VAL A 200 29.39 -6.56 26.22
CA VAL A 200 29.82 -5.76 25.08
C VAL A 200 28.96 -6.10 23.87
N LEU A 201 28.28 -5.09 23.33
CA LEU A 201 27.45 -5.20 22.14
C LEU A 201 28.11 -4.44 20.99
N VAL A 202 28.09 -5.02 19.80
CA VAL A 202 28.46 -4.35 18.56
C VAL A 202 27.22 -4.31 17.66
N THR A 203 26.64 -3.12 17.48
CA THR A 203 25.31 -2.94 16.90
C THR A 203 25.38 -2.20 15.57
N ASN A 204 24.62 -2.68 14.58
CA ASN A 204 24.42 -2.05 13.27
C ASN A 204 23.09 -1.28 13.21
N SER A 205 22.25 -1.35 14.24
CA SER A 205 20.91 -0.74 14.24
C SER A 205 20.56 0.01 15.51
N GLY A 206 19.70 1.04 15.37
CA GLY A 206 19.29 1.99 16.41
C GLY A 206 18.51 1.38 17.57
N ALA A 207 17.67 0.38 17.29
CA ALA A 207 16.91 -0.35 18.30
C ALA A 207 17.49 -1.75 18.50
N ILE A 208 17.81 -2.07 19.75
CA ILE A 208 18.18 -3.42 20.17
C ILE A 208 16.94 -4.12 20.79
N PRO A 209 16.99 -5.42 21.17
CA PRO A 209 15.92 -6.04 21.94
C PRO A 209 15.49 -5.15 23.11
N TRP A 210 14.21 -5.22 23.51
CA TRP A 210 13.60 -4.40 24.58
C TRP A 210 13.18 -2.97 24.22
N GLY A 211 13.29 -2.56 22.94
CA GLY A 211 12.87 -1.21 22.54
C GLY A 211 13.78 -0.11 23.10
N LEU A 212 14.92 -0.52 23.64
CA LEU A 212 15.94 0.39 24.09
C LEU A 212 16.58 1.04 22.88
N GLY A 213 16.30 2.33 22.68
CA GLY A 213 17.08 3.20 21.80
C GLY A 213 18.45 3.48 22.42
N VAL A 214 19.23 2.43 22.69
CA VAL A 214 20.57 2.55 23.30
C VAL A 214 21.57 3.04 22.26
N SER A 215 21.25 2.94 20.99
CA SER A 215 22.18 3.16 19.91
C SER A 215 21.66 4.30 19.00
N SER A 216 22.57 5.18 18.62
CA SER A 216 22.36 6.12 17.51
C SER A 216 22.72 5.47 16.18
N ALA A 217 22.96 4.16 16.17
CA ALA A 217 23.42 3.44 15.00
C ALA A 217 22.36 3.47 13.90
N ARG A 218 22.86 3.64 12.67
CA ARG A 218 22.06 3.61 11.46
C ARG A 218 22.57 2.47 10.61
N MET A 219 21.68 1.78 9.94
CA MET A 219 22.05 0.70 9.02
C MET A 219 22.48 1.27 7.65
N ASP A 220 22.94 2.51 7.57
CA ASP A 220 23.23 3.24 6.32
C ASP A 220 24.31 4.34 6.44
N ASP A 221 25.12 4.29 7.50
CA ASP A 221 26.17 5.28 7.77
C ASP A 221 27.61 4.74 7.68
N GLY A 222 27.76 3.44 7.38
CA GLY A 222 29.04 2.75 7.26
C GLY A 222 29.76 2.58 8.59
N LEU A 223 29.04 2.62 9.73
CA LEU A 223 29.62 2.49 11.07
C LEU A 223 28.84 1.48 11.92
N LEU A 224 29.58 0.71 12.73
CA LEU A 224 29.04 -0.02 13.86
C LEU A 224 29.10 0.86 15.10
N GLN A 225 28.22 0.59 16.05
CA GLN A 225 28.28 1.16 17.39
C GLN A 225 28.65 0.10 18.41
N VAL A 226 29.77 0.32 19.11
CA VAL A 226 30.18 -0.51 20.24
C VAL A 226 29.54 0.07 21.50
N VAL A 227 28.86 -0.77 22.26
CA VAL A 227 28.19 -0.43 23.51
C VAL A 227 28.77 -1.33 24.59
N VAL A 228 29.54 -0.72 25.49
CA VAL A 228 30.11 -1.39 26.67
C VAL A 228 29.18 -1.11 27.84
N VAL A 229 28.64 -2.19 28.41
CA VAL A 229 27.64 -2.17 29.49
C VAL A 229 28.31 -2.62 30.78
N ASP A 230 28.35 -1.72 31.76
CA ASP A 230 28.95 -1.92 33.08
C ASP A 230 28.06 -1.25 34.16
N PRO A 231 26.88 -1.83 34.45
CA PRO A 231 25.87 -1.18 35.28
C PRO A 231 26.04 -1.50 36.77
N ASP A 232 25.67 -0.55 37.64
CA ASP A 232 25.50 -0.78 39.07
C ASP A 232 24.24 -1.64 39.36
N PRO A 233 24.27 -2.67 40.24
CA PRO A 233 23.41 -3.86 40.11
C PRO A 233 21.88 -3.70 40.28
N LEU A 234 21.37 -2.62 40.88
CA LEU A 234 19.96 -2.56 41.32
C LEU A 234 19.18 -1.33 40.83
N VAL A 235 19.82 -0.17 40.72
CA VAL A 235 19.17 1.09 40.30
C VAL A 235 19.22 1.26 38.79
N GLU A 236 20.28 0.78 38.15
CA GLU A 236 20.50 1.00 36.71
C GLU A 236 19.76 -0.02 35.85
N TRP A 237 19.63 -1.27 36.30
CA TRP A 237 18.78 -2.28 35.64
C TRP A 237 17.30 -1.91 35.63
N LEU A 238 16.80 -1.27 36.70
CA LEU A 238 15.44 -0.74 36.72
C LEU A 238 15.26 0.38 35.69
N THR A 239 16.30 1.20 35.49
CA THR A 239 16.31 2.33 34.56
C THR A 239 16.50 1.88 33.10
N VAL A 240 17.31 0.84 32.87
CA VAL A 240 17.39 0.10 31.60
C VAL A 240 16.02 -0.52 31.28
N ALA A 241 15.37 -1.20 32.23
CA ALA A 241 14.02 -1.73 32.00
C ALA A 241 12.98 -0.63 31.72
N LEU A 242 13.07 0.54 32.39
CA LEU A 242 12.17 1.68 32.17
C LEU A 242 12.42 2.38 30.82
N ALA A 243 13.69 2.46 30.38
CA ALA A 243 14.08 3.05 29.10
C ALA A 243 13.55 2.28 27.88
N GLY A 244 13.31 0.98 28.04
CA GLY A 244 12.64 0.15 27.01
C GLY A 244 11.15 0.45 26.86
N VAL A 245 10.54 1.09 27.87
CA VAL A 245 9.12 1.46 27.91
C VAL A 245 8.92 2.96 27.62
N LEU A 246 9.90 3.81 27.94
CA LEU A 246 9.84 5.26 27.80
C LEU A 246 10.95 5.75 26.83
N PRO A 247 10.62 6.17 25.60
CA PRO A 247 11.59 6.50 24.54
C PRO A 247 12.44 7.78 24.79
N GLN A 248 12.42 8.35 26.01
CA GLN A 248 13.09 9.61 26.36
C GLN A 248 14.03 9.51 27.59
N VAL A 249 14.45 8.30 27.99
CA VAL A 249 15.32 8.17 29.17
C VAL A 249 16.74 8.72 28.85
N PRO A 250 17.31 9.58 29.72
CA PRO A 250 18.65 10.16 29.54
C PRO A 250 19.77 9.11 29.50
N ARG A 251 20.97 9.53 29.07
CA ARG A 251 22.23 8.75 29.13
C ARG A 251 22.33 8.00 30.46
N LEU A 252 22.32 6.67 30.38
CA LEU A 252 22.47 5.80 31.53
C LEU A 252 23.94 5.85 32.00
N PRO A 253 24.22 6.09 33.29
CA PRO A 253 25.54 5.83 33.86
C PRO A 253 25.89 4.33 33.64
N GLY A 254 27.18 4.00 33.57
CA GLY A 254 27.63 2.64 33.30
C GLY A 254 27.58 2.17 31.84
N ILE A 255 27.09 3.00 30.89
CA ILE A 255 27.10 2.66 29.45
C ILE A 255 28.06 3.56 28.68
N ARG A 256 29.15 2.98 28.15
CA ARG A 256 30.08 3.65 27.24
C ARG A 256 29.77 3.29 25.79
N ARG A 257 29.91 4.25 24.88
CA ARG A 257 29.57 4.08 23.45
C ARG A 257 30.59 4.76 22.57
N HIS A 258 30.99 4.10 21.50
CA HIS A 258 31.75 4.69 20.40
C HIS A 258 31.33 4.08 19.07
N SER A 259 31.56 4.82 17.99
CA SER A 259 31.31 4.36 16.63
C SER A 259 32.62 3.95 15.97
N THR A 260 32.62 2.85 15.23
CA THR A 260 33.79 2.33 14.52
C THR A 260 33.37 1.50 13.31
N ALA A 261 34.21 1.44 12.29
CA ALA A 261 34.00 0.52 11.17
C ALA A 261 34.38 -0.93 11.52
N THR A 262 35.19 -1.13 12.57
CA THR A 262 35.64 -2.46 13.02
C THR A 262 35.86 -2.46 14.52
N ALA A 263 35.39 -3.51 15.19
CA ALA A 263 35.55 -3.74 16.63
C ALA A 263 36.14 -5.13 16.88
N THR A 264 37.09 -5.25 17.81
CA THR A 264 37.69 -6.53 18.21
C THR A 264 37.53 -6.74 19.72
N LEU A 265 36.95 -7.89 20.08
CA LEU A 265 36.73 -8.35 21.44
C LEU A 265 37.61 -9.57 21.70
N ARG A 266 38.45 -9.51 22.74
CA ARG A 266 39.32 -10.61 23.17
C ARG A 266 39.14 -10.84 24.67
N PRO A 267 38.31 -11.80 25.08
CA PRO A 267 38.18 -12.14 26.50
C PRO A 267 39.42 -12.92 26.96
N ASP A 268 39.81 -12.78 28.23
CA ASP A 268 40.99 -13.46 28.79
C ASP A 268 40.77 -14.98 28.93
N SER A 269 39.51 -15.39 29.06
CA SER A 269 39.04 -16.77 29.00
C SER A 269 37.92 -16.88 27.98
N PRO A 270 37.61 -18.07 27.43
CA PRO A 270 36.46 -18.24 26.54
C PRO A 270 35.20 -17.66 27.19
N ALA A 271 34.43 -16.91 26.41
CA ALA A 271 33.18 -16.30 26.84
C ALA A 271 32.07 -16.58 25.83
N PRO A 272 30.80 -16.70 26.28
CA PRO A 272 29.68 -16.88 25.39
C PRO A 272 29.50 -15.65 24.48
N ALA A 273 29.14 -15.89 23.22
CA ALA A 273 28.85 -14.83 22.25
C ALA A 273 27.62 -15.18 21.39
N HIS A 274 27.07 -14.18 20.70
CA HIS A 274 25.92 -14.37 19.81
C HIS A 274 25.95 -13.45 18.59
N LEU A 275 25.22 -13.83 17.53
CA LEU A 275 24.88 -12.97 16.38
C LEU A 275 23.35 -12.91 16.24
N ASP A 276 22.75 -11.72 16.37
CA ASP A 276 21.29 -11.48 16.32
C ASP A 276 20.46 -12.40 17.22
N GLY A 277 21.03 -12.82 18.37
CA GLY A 277 20.38 -13.74 19.30
C GLY A 277 20.50 -15.23 18.96
N ASP A 278 21.36 -15.59 18.00
CA ASP A 278 21.79 -16.97 17.76
C ASP A 278 23.14 -17.21 18.44
N PRO A 279 23.26 -18.20 19.35
CA PRO A 279 24.46 -18.42 20.15
C PRO A 279 25.62 -18.97 19.31
N LEU A 280 26.83 -18.50 19.61
CA LEU A 280 28.10 -18.99 19.03
C LEU A 280 28.82 -19.98 19.95
N GLY A 281 28.31 -20.17 21.17
CA GLY A 281 29.02 -20.88 22.23
C GLY A 281 30.22 -20.07 22.75
N GLU A 282 31.23 -20.78 23.22
CA GLU A 282 32.45 -20.20 23.81
C GLU A 282 33.40 -19.65 22.73
N VAL A 283 33.76 -18.37 22.86
CA VAL A 283 34.57 -17.62 21.90
C VAL A 283 35.81 -17.03 22.57
N TRP A 284 36.96 -17.19 21.92
CA TRP A 284 38.27 -16.66 22.36
C TRP A 284 38.61 -15.30 21.75
N GLU A 285 38.00 -14.97 20.61
CA GLU A 285 38.22 -13.72 19.89
C GLU A 285 37.03 -13.51 18.95
N LEU A 286 36.45 -12.32 18.96
CA LEU A 286 35.37 -11.90 18.07
C LEU A 286 35.76 -10.57 17.42
N THR A 287 35.85 -10.55 16.08
CA THR A 287 36.05 -9.32 15.31
C THR A 287 34.81 -9.05 14.47
N CYS A 288 34.24 -7.86 14.64
CA CYS A 288 33.08 -7.37 13.91
C CYS A 288 33.48 -6.22 12.99
N SER A 289 33.03 -6.21 11.75
CA SER A 289 33.27 -5.12 10.80
C SER A 289 32.00 -4.82 10.00
N VAL A 290 31.81 -3.57 9.61
CA VAL A 290 30.70 -3.19 8.72
C VAL A 290 31.11 -3.37 7.26
N GLU A 291 30.19 -3.89 6.45
CA GLU A 291 30.25 -3.85 5.00
C GLU A 291 29.22 -2.83 4.50
N PRO A 292 29.66 -1.61 4.12
CA PRO A 292 28.75 -0.53 3.78
C PRO A 292 27.95 -0.82 2.51
N ALA A 293 26.66 -0.46 2.51
CA ALA A 293 25.75 -0.61 1.37
C ALA A 293 25.74 -2.03 0.74
N ALA A 294 25.99 -3.06 1.54
CA ALA A 294 26.20 -4.41 1.03
C ALA A 294 24.91 -5.12 0.61
N LEU A 295 23.74 -4.70 1.08
CA LEU A 295 22.48 -5.41 0.85
C LEU A 295 21.37 -4.47 0.39
N TRP A 296 20.69 -4.86 -0.70
CA TRP A 296 19.47 -4.21 -1.15
C TRP A 296 18.26 -4.75 -0.38
N VAL A 297 17.50 -3.87 0.26
CA VAL A 297 16.31 -4.25 1.05
C VAL A 297 15.10 -3.41 0.68
N ALA A 298 13.96 -4.07 0.49
CA ALA A 298 12.67 -3.42 0.29
C ALA A 298 12.16 -2.85 1.63
N ARG A 299 12.33 -1.54 1.83
CA ARG A 299 11.96 -0.84 3.07
C ARG A 299 11.44 0.58 2.82
N PRO A 300 10.68 1.17 3.75
CA PRO A 300 10.46 2.61 3.79
C PRO A 300 11.80 3.35 3.96
N HIS A 301 12.16 4.23 3.03
CA HIS A 301 13.43 4.97 3.11
C HIS A 301 13.45 5.85 4.38
N PRO A 302 14.47 5.75 5.24
CA PRO A 302 14.51 6.50 6.49
C PRO A 302 14.90 7.97 6.25
N ALA A 303 13.92 8.87 6.36
CA ALA A 303 14.10 10.26 6.79
C ALA A 303 15.18 11.11 6.06
N ARG A 304 15.34 10.96 4.74
CA ARG A 304 15.92 11.98 3.86
C ARG A 304 14.92 12.33 2.76
N ASP A 305 13.99 13.24 3.02
CA ASP A 305 13.09 13.95 2.06
C ASP A 305 12.38 13.17 0.93
N SER A 306 12.52 11.85 0.83
CA SER A 306 11.90 11.01 -0.17
C SER A 306 11.09 9.92 0.50
N SER A 307 9.81 9.90 0.20
CA SER A 307 8.92 8.80 0.58
C SER A 307 9.36 7.48 -0.05
N PRO A 308 9.01 6.32 0.54
CA PRO A 308 9.15 5.04 -0.14
C PRO A 308 8.61 5.12 -1.57
N ALA A 309 9.40 4.62 -2.51
CA ALA A 309 9.02 4.54 -3.92
C ALA A 309 8.67 3.09 -4.27
N LEU A 310 7.59 2.91 -5.03
CA LEU A 310 7.41 1.65 -5.76
C LEU A 310 8.56 1.51 -6.76
N ASP A 311 9.02 0.28 -6.92
CA ASP A 311 10.11 -0.05 -7.84
C ASP A 311 9.68 0.27 -9.29
N PRO A 312 10.42 1.14 -10.02
CA PRO A 312 10.06 1.51 -11.39
C PRO A 312 10.00 0.32 -12.35
N HIS A 313 10.83 -0.71 -12.12
CA HIS A 313 10.76 -1.95 -12.91
C HIS A 313 9.45 -2.68 -12.68
N VAL A 314 8.88 -2.57 -11.48
CA VAL A 314 7.60 -3.17 -11.17
C VAL A 314 6.48 -2.47 -11.91
N LEU A 315 6.45 -1.14 -11.92
CA LEU A 315 5.42 -0.38 -12.63
C LEU A 315 5.50 -0.53 -14.16
N THR A 316 6.71 -0.61 -14.70
CA THR A 316 6.91 -0.72 -16.16
C THR A 316 6.69 -2.13 -16.70
N SER A 317 6.81 -3.17 -15.86
CA SER A 317 6.57 -4.57 -16.25
C SER A 317 5.21 -5.11 -15.82
N ALA A 318 4.53 -4.48 -14.86
CA ALA A 318 3.21 -4.92 -14.41
C ALA A 318 2.14 -4.71 -15.48
N THR A 319 1.08 -5.52 -15.46
CA THR A 319 -0.15 -5.18 -16.20
C THR A 319 -0.90 -4.04 -15.52
N PRO A 320 -1.77 -3.31 -16.23
CA PRO A 320 -2.66 -2.29 -15.63
C PRO A 320 -3.48 -2.83 -14.45
N ALA A 321 -4.02 -4.05 -14.58
CA ALA A 321 -4.73 -4.73 -13.49
C ALA A 321 -3.82 -4.99 -12.27
N GLY A 322 -2.57 -5.36 -12.51
CA GLY A 322 -1.56 -5.53 -11.46
C GLY A 322 -1.26 -4.24 -10.71
N VAL A 323 -1.08 -3.14 -11.43
CA VAL A 323 -0.87 -1.82 -10.82
C VAL A 323 -2.08 -1.44 -9.94
N VAL A 324 -3.30 -1.65 -10.43
CA VAL A 324 -4.54 -1.41 -9.67
C VAL A 324 -4.58 -2.24 -8.40
N ALA A 325 -4.17 -3.51 -8.47
CA ALA A 325 -4.15 -4.41 -7.32
C ALA A 325 -3.16 -3.97 -6.23
N VAL A 326 -1.97 -3.48 -6.63
CA VAL A 326 -1.00 -2.86 -5.71
C VAL A 326 -1.59 -1.64 -5.03
N ILE A 327 -2.18 -0.73 -5.82
CA ILE A 327 -2.78 0.51 -5.30
C ILE A 327 -3.92 0.19 -4.30
N ARG A 328 -4.79 -0.77 -4.62
CA ARG A 328 -5.87 -1.21 -3.71
C ARG A 328 -5.31 -1.82 -2.43
N SER A 329 -4.29 -2.69 -2.52
CA SER A 329 -3.67 -3.29 -1.33
C SER A 329 -3.05 -2.25 -0.39
N LEU A 330 -2.49 -1.16 -0.93
CA LEU A 330 -1.93 -0.07 -0.14
C LEU A 330 -3.03 0.78 0.54
N ARG A 331 -4.26 0.80 0.01
CA ARG A 331 -5.40 1.54 0.59
C ARG A 331 -6.09 0.79 1.74
N GLU A 332 -6.25 -0.52 1.63
CA GLU A 332 -6.99 -1.36 2.61
C GLU A 332 -6.38 -1.39 4.02
N GLY A 333 -5.08 -1.11 4.16
CA GLY A 333 -4.37 -1.10 5.45
C GLY A 333 -4.56 0.18 6.28
N GLY A 334 -5.21 1.20 5.74
CA GLY A 334 -5.14 2.58 6.26
C GLY A 334 -3.85 3.24 5.79
N ILE A 335 -3.96 4.08 4.75
CA ILE A 335 -2.79 4.58 4.04
C ILE A 335 -1.96 5.56 4.88
N THR A 336 -0.71 5.24 5.13
CA THR A 336 0.24 6.15 5.80
C THR A 336 0.60 7.32 4.88
N PRO A 337 1.13 8.45 5.39
CA PRO A 337 1.65 9.52 4.53
C PRO A 337 2.69 9.04 3.51
N ALA A 338 3.55 8.09 3.93
CA ALA A 338 4.57 7.48 3.11
C ALA A 338 3.97 6.63 1.96
N GLU A 339 2.98 5.79 2.27
CA GLU A 339 2.26 5.00 1.26
C GLU A 339 1.45 5.85 0.29
N ARG A 340 0.85 6.97 0.75
CA ARG A 340 0.17 7.93 -0.14
C ARG A 340 1.10 8.48 -1.19
N GLU A 341 2.31 8.87 -0.79
CA GLU A 341 3.29 9.37 -1.75
C GLU A 341 3.81 8.27 -2.67
N ALA A 342 3.94 7.02 -2.19
CA ALA A 342 4.29 5.87 -3.02
C ALA A 342 3.25 5.65 -4.14
N VAL A 343 1.96 5.64 -3.79
CA VAL A 343 0.86 5.51 -4.76
C VAL A 343 0.83 6.71 -5.71
N THR A 344 1.05 7.93 -5.20
CA THR A 344 1.11 9.15 -6.03
C THR A 344 2.23 9.04 -7.06
N SER A 345 3.45 8.72 -6.63
CA SER A 345 4.62 8.58 -7.50
C SER A 345 4.43 7.47 -8.53
N ALA A 346 3.77 6.38 -8.12
CA ALA A 346 3.46 5.28 -9.03
C ALA A 346 2.54 5.70 -10.17
N LEU A 347 1.46 6.44 -9.87
CA LEU A 347 0.56 6.98 -10.88
C LEU A 347 1.29 7.93 -11.85
N LEU A 348 2.22 8.75 -11.33
CA LEU A 348 3.00 9.69 -12.13
C LEU A 348 4.03 9.01 -13.04
N ALA A 349 4.45 7.78 -12.75
CA ALA A 349 5.39 7.03 -13.57
C ALA A 349 4.73 6.37 -14.80
N LEU A 350 3.41 6.18 -14.78
CA LEU A 350 2.65 5.60 -15.88
C LEU A 350 2.40 6.65 -16.98
N GLN A 351 2.43 6.23 -18.24
CA GLN A 351 2.21 7.11 -19.40
C GLN A 351 1.33 6.45 -20.47
N GLY A 352 0.72 7.27 -21.32
CA GLY A 352 -0.05 6.82 -22.49
C GLY A 352 -1.20 5.87 -22.16
N GLU A 353 -1.40 4.87 -23.03
CA GLU A 353 -2.50 3.88 -22.94
C GLU A 353 -2.50 3.12 -21.61
N HIS A 354 -1.32 2.76 -21.09
CA HIS A 354 -1.21 2.04 -19.82
C HIS A 354 -1.76 2.87 -18.65
N PHE A 355 -1.43 4.16 -18.62
CA PHE A 355 -1.96 5.06 -17.59
C PHE A 355 -3.48 5.23 -17.71
N GLN A 356 -3.99 5.35 -18.94
CA GLN A 356 -5.42 5.41 -19.19
C GLN A 356 -6.12 4.15 -18.66
N GLU A 357 -5.64 2.96 -19.00
CA GLU A 357 -6.24 1.70 -18.54
C GLU A 357 -6.26 1.59 -17.00
N VAL A 358 -5.17 1.98 -16.32
CA VAL A 358 -5.13 2.02 -14.85
C VAL A 358 -6.18 2.97 -14.27
N LYS A 359 -6.42 4.14 -14.89
CA LYS A 359 -7.47 5.08 -14.44
C LYS A 359 -8.86 4.44 -14.50
N TYR A 360 -9.22 3.81 -15.63
CA TYR A 360 -10.51 3.15 -15.81
C TYR A 360 -10.69 1.96 -14.85
N LEU A 361 -9.66 1.14 -14.67
CA LEU A 361 -9.69 0.01 -13.74
C LEU A 361 -9.78 0.44 -12.27
N LEU A 362 -9.17 1.57 -11.90
CA LEU A 362 -9.35 2.15 -10.57
C LEU A 362 -10.78 2.65 -10.37
N ASN A 363 -11.42 3.17 -11.43
CA ASN A 363 -12.78 3.69 -11.37
C ASN A 363 -13.84 2.58 -11.27
N SER A 364 -13.63 1.42 -11.89
CA SER A 364 -14.62 0.34 -12.02
C SER A 364 -14.77 -0.60 -10.80
N GLY A 365 -14.05 -0.35 -9.70
CA GLY A 365 -13.96 -1.28 -8.56
C GLY A 365 -15.24 -1.49 -7.75
N GLY A 366 -16.19 -0.55 -7.81
CA GLY A 366 -17.49 -0.66 -7.12
C GLY A 366 -17.46 -0.70 -5.58
N ASP A 367 -16.29 -0.57 -4.96
CA ASP A 367 -16.05 -0.67 -3.51
C ASP A 367 -15.98 0.69 -2.79
N GLY A 368 -16.20 1.79 -3.52
CA GLY A 368 -16.10 3.17 -3.01
C GLY A 368 -14.65 3.66 -2.84
N HIS A 369 -13.67 2.87 -3.28
CA HIS A 369 -12.26 3.26 -3.34
C HIS A 369 -11.83 3.55 -4.78
N ASP A 370 -12.65 4.31 -5.50
CA ASP A 370 -12.41 4.71 -6.89
C ASP A 370 -11.28 5.76 -7.03
N LEU A 371 -11.01 6.16 -8.28
CA LEU A 371 -10.01 7.18 -8.58
C LEU A 371 -10.38 8.55 -7.99
N GLU A 372 -11.67 8.90 -7.93
CA GLU A 372 -12.12 10.16 -7.36
C GLU A 372 -11.84 10.23 -5.87
N HIS A 373 -12.33 9.24 -5.11
CA HIS A 373 -12.11 9.16 -3.67
C HIS A 373 -10.62 9.24 -3.34
N PHE A 374 -9.77 8.55 -4.12
CA PHE A 374 -8.34 8.64 -3.94
C PHE A 374 -7.81 10.07 -4.16
N VAL A 375 -8.09 10.67 -5.32
CA VAL A 375 -7.51 11.97 -5.70
C VAL A 375 -8.03 13.12 -4.84
N TYR A 376 -9.31 13.10 -4.46
CA TYR A 376 -9.94 14.23 -3.78
C TYR A 376 -10.05 14.08 -2.26
N ASP A 377 -10.19 12.86 -1.76
CA ASP A 377 -10.45 12.60 -0.33
C ASP A 377 -9.24 11.95 0.39
N VAL A 378 -8.38 11.23 -0.33
CA VAL A 378 -7.16 10.61 0.24
C VAL A 378 -5.91 11.48 0.08
N LEU A 379 -5.69 12.04 -1.13
CA LEU A 379 -4.52 12.87 -1.42
C LEU A 379 -4.59 14.27 -0.83
N ASP A 380 -3.45 14.77 -0.36
CA ASP A 380 -3.31 16.18 0.01
C ASP A 380 -3.34 17.12 -1.21
N ALA A 381 -3.33 18.43 -0.95
CA ALA A 381 -3.45 19.42 -2.02
C ALA A 381 -2.27 19.42 -3.01
N GLY A 382 -1.05 19.11 -2.55
CA GLY A 382 0.15 19.07 -3.39
C GLY A 382 0.19 17.82 -4.26
N GLN A 383 -0.07 16.66 -3.67
CA GLN A 383 -0.17 15.37 -4.36
C GLN A 383 -1.28 15.38 -5.40
N ARG A 384 -2.47 15.86 -5.03
CA ARG A 384 -3.61 15.99 -5.94
C ARG A 384 -3.30 16.84 -7.15
N ARG A 385 -2.65 17.99 -6.96
CA ARG A 385 -2.27 18.86 -8.08
C ARG A 385 -1.36 18.12 -9.06
N ARG A 386 -0.32 17.45 -8.56
CA ARG A 386 0.61 16.67 -9.39
C ARG A 386 -0.11 15.60 -10.20
N VAL A 387 -1.02 14.84 -9.57
CA VAL A 387 -1.79 13.79 -10.25
C VAL A 387 -2.72 14.38 -11.31
N LEU A 388 -3.44 15.47 -11.02
CA LEU A 388 -4.32 16.12 -12.00
C LEU A 388 -3.55 16.74 -13.17
N ASP A 389 -2.40 17.36 -12.90
CA ASP A 389 -1.52 17.92 -13.96
C ASP A 389 -0.99 16.80 -14.87
N HIS A 390 -0.63 15.64 -14.29
CA HIS A 390 -0.21 14.47 -15.05
C HIS A 390 -1.36 13.87 -15.87
N ILE A 391 -2.56 13.78 -15.30
CA ILE A 391 -3.77 13.38 -16.03
C ILE A 391 -3.97 14.26 -17.26
N ALA A 392 -3.93 15.58 -17.09
CA ALA A 392 -4.09 16.51 -18.19
C ALA A 392 -2.98 16.37 -19.24
N ALA A 393 -1.74 16.11 -18.83
CA ALA A 393 -0.60 15.94 -19.74
C ALA A 393 -0.64 14.63 -20.54
N GLN A 394 -1.21 13.57 -19.98
CA GLN A 394 -1.34 12.26 -20.62
C GLN A 394 -2.64 12.09 -21.43
N ALA A 395 -3.57 13.05 -21.33
CA ALA A 395 -4.86 12.98 -21.97
C ALA A 395 -4.76 13.08 -23.49
N VAL A 396 -5.23 12.05 -24.19
CA VAL A 396 -5.41 12.06 -25.64
C VAL A 396 -6.91 12.02 -25.91
N PRO A 397 -7.52 13.13 -26.41
CA PRO A 397 -8.96 13.18 -26.64
C PRO A 397 -9.45 12.05 -27.54
N HIS A 398 -10.58 11.46 -27.17
CA HIS A 398 -11.29 10.47 -27.97
C HIS A 398 -12.80 10.66 -27.83
N ASP A 399 -13.57 9.98 -28.68
CA ASP A 399 -15.02 10.17 -28.75
C ASP A 399 -15.82 9.50 -27.62
N GLU A 400 -15.16 8.77 -26.70
CA GLU A 400 -15.80 8.13 -25.54
C GLU A 400 -16.63 9.10 -24.68
N LEU A 401 -17.83 8.66 -24.34
CA LEU A 401 -18.82 9.35 -23.54
C LEU A 401 -18.83 8.84 -22.09
N ARG A 402 -18.43 9.69 -21.15
CA ARG A 402 -18.77 9.47 -19.74
C ARG A 402 -20.22 9.85 -19.46
N VAL A 403 -20.99 8.85 -19.04
CA VAL A 403 -22.41 8.99 -18.72
C VAL A 403 -22.58 9.35 -17.25
N LEU A 404 -22.99 10.60 -17.00
CA LEU A 404 -23.29 11.11 -15.67
C LEU A 404 -24.81 11.11 -15.46
N SER A 405 -25.32 10.49 -14.40
CA SER A 405 -26.77 10.46 -14.13
C SER A 405 -27.07 10.88 -12.70
N ASP A 406 -28.05 11.76 -12.50
CA ASP A 406 -28.71 11.85 -11.19
C ASP A 406 -29.52 10.58 -10.91
N ILE A 407 -29.85 10.33 -9.65
CA ILE A 407 -30.58 9.13 -9.21
C ILE A 407 -32.06 9.45 -8.96
N ASP A 408 -32.36 10.52 -8.22
CA ASP A 408 -33.69 10.78 -7.68
C ASP A 408 -34.52 11.53 -8.73
N ASP A 409 -35.72 11.06 -9.07
CA ASP A 409 -36.58 11.62 -10.13
C ASP A 409 -35.95 11.63 -11.56
N THR A 410 -34.74 11.09 -11.70
CA THR A 410 -34.06 10.81 -12.97
C THR A 410 -34.03 9.31 -13.27
N PHE A 411 -33.42 8.51 -12.40
CA PHE A 411 -33.37 7.05 -12.56
C PHE A 411 -34.61 6.36 -11.96
N LYS A 412 -35.04 6.81 -10.78
CA LYS A 412 -36.23 6.30 -10.08
C LYS A 412 -37.14 7.45 -9.65
N ALA A 413 -38.45 7.30 -9.83
CA ALA A 413 -39.42 8.24 -9.30
C ALA A 413 -39.31 8.34 -7.77
N ASN A 414 -39.18 9.53 -7.21
CA ASN A 414 -38.94 9.70 -5.78
C ASN A 414 -39.77 10.82 -5.13
N LEU A 415 -39.55 12.08 -5.53
CA LEU A 415 -40.05 13.26 -4.80
C LEU A 415 -41.01 14.11 -5.63
N HIS A 416 -40.67 14.36 -6.89
CA HIS A 416 -41.33 15.37 -7.72
C HIS A 416 -42.33 14.76 -8.68
N ASP A 417 -42.05 13.57 -9.21
CA ASP A 417 -42.92 12.93 -10.18
C ASP A 417 -44.05 12.15 -9.51
N ARG A 418 -45.29 12.53 -9.82
CA ARG A 418 -46.50 11.86 -9.31
C ARG A 418 -47.12 10.89 -10.31
N ARG A 419 -46.54 10.75 -11.51
CA ARG A 419 -47.04 9.84 -12.56
C ARG A 419 -46.74 8.37 -12.23
N TYR A 420 -45.76 8.12 -11.37
CA TYR A 420 -45.30 6.79 -10.99
C TYR A 420 -45.26 6.62 -9.48
N ASP A 421 -45.42 5.38 -9.01
CA ASP A 421 -45.21 5.06 -7.60
C ASP A 421 -43.76 5.30 -7.19
N ARG A 422 -43.58 5.76 -5.95
CA ARG A 422 -42.25 6.05 -5.40
C ARG A 422 -41.36 4.80 -5.41
N GLY A 423 -40.16 4.93 -5.96
CA GLY A 423 -39.16 3.87 -6.10
C GLY A 423 -39.21 3.15 -7.45
N THR A 424 -40.21 3.44 -8.29
CA THR A 424 -40.32 2.90 -9.65
C THR A 424 -39.13 3.37 -10.50
N VAL A 425 -38.39 2.42 -11.10
CA VAL A 425 -37.40 2.73 -12.13
C VAL A 425 -38.15 3.19 -13.36
N TYR A 426 -37.76 4.33 -13.94
CA TYR A 426 -38.46 4.84 -15.11
C TYR A 426 -38.32 3.90 -16.31
N PRO A 427 -39.40 3.62 -17.05
CA PRO A 427 -39.33 2.83 -18.27
C PRO A 427 -38.27 3.36 -19.23
N GLY A 428 -37.47 2.47 -19.82
CA GLY A 428 -36.43 2.80 -20.80
C GLY A 428 -35.14 3.44 -20.27
N VAL A 429 -35.07 3.85 -18.99
CA VAL A 429 -33.87 4.54 -18.46
C VAL A 429 -32.66 3.61 -18.41
N VAL A 430 -32.86 2.34 -18.05
CA VAL A 430 -31.78 1.34 -17.97
C VAL A 430 -31.25 1.06 -19.37
N GLU A 431 -32.14 0.84 -20.34
CA GLU A 431 -31.81 0.58 -21.73
C GLU A 431 -31.04 1.75 -22.34
N LEU A 432 -31.44 2.99 -22.03
CA LEU A 432 -30.77 4.19 -22.50
C LEU A 432 -29.37 4.35 -21.88
N LEU A 433 -29.25 4.16 -20.56
CA LEU A 433 -27.96 4.21 -19.87
C LEU A 433 -27.00 3.14 -20.41
N VAL A 434 -27.49 1.91 -20.61
CA VAL A 434 -26.71 0.82 -21.23
C VAL A 434 -26.33 1.16 -22.67
N ALA A 435 -27.22 1.78 -23.44
CA ALA A 435 -26.93 2.16 -24.82
C ALA A 435 -25.86 3.25 -24.92
N LEU A 436 -25.94 4.27 -24.07
CA LEU A 436 -24.95 5.35 -23.99
C LEU A 436 -23.59 4.79 -23.52
N ASP A 437 -23.59 3.98 -22.46
CA ASP A 437 -22.38 3.36 -21.89
C ASP A 437 -21.70 2.38 -22.86
N ARG A 438 -22.48 1.69 -23.71
CA ARG A 438 -21.94 0.76 -24.73
C ARG A 438 -21.60 1.41 -26.06
N SER A 439 -22.08 2.62 -26.34
CA SER A 439 -21.77 3.33 -27.59
C SER A 439 -20.26 3.53 -27.76
N ASP A 440 -19.52 3.50 -26.65
CA ASP A 440 -18.07 3.60 -26.59
C ASP A 440 -17.34 2.25 -26.55
N ALA A 441 -18.00 1.18 -26.06
CA ALA A 441 -17.42 -0.16 -25.93
C ALA A 441 -17.38 -0.97 -27.24
N ALA A 442 -17.72 -0.38 -28.38
CA ALA A 442 -17.90 -1.08 -29.66
C ALA A 442 -16.62 -1.76 -30.24
N GLY A 443 -15.49 -1.73 -29.53
CA GLY A 443 -14.26 -2.44 -29.90
C GLY A 443 -13.60 -3.29 -28.80
N ASP A 444 -13.95 -3.11 -27.52
CA ASP A 444 -13.25 -3.79 -26.41
C ASP A 444 -14.21 -4.17 -25.27
N ALA A 445 -14.60 -5.45 -25.25
CA ALA A 445 -15.48 -6.02 -24.24
C ALA A 445 -14.81 -6.18 -22.85
N SER A 446 -13.52 -5.88 -22.73
CA SER A 446 -12.77 -5.95 -21.47
C SER A 446 -12.78 -4.66 -20.67
N ARG A 447 -13.17 -3.52 -21.28
CA ARG A 447 -13.33 -2.24 -20.59
C ARG A 447 -14.66 -2.19 -19.82
N PRO A 448 -14.64 -2.05 -18.49
CA PRO A 448 -15.85 -1.81 -17.72
C PRO A 448 -16.44 -0.45 -18.12
N GLY A 449 -17.76 -0.39 -18.27
CA GLY A 449 -18.49 0.85 -18.55
C GLY A 449 -18.24 1.93 -17.48
N ASP A 450 -18.46 3.18 -17.86
CA ASP A 450 -18.08 4.38 -17.11
C ASP A 450 -19.29 5.18 -16.56
N LEU A 451 -20.45 4.52 -16.52
CA LEU A 451 -21.66 5.05 -15.88
C LEU A 451 -21.37 5.55 -14.46
N THR A 452 -21.66 6.83 -14.23
CA THR A 452 -21.36 7.50 -12.96
C THR A 452 -22.60 8.20 -12.44
N PHE A 453 -23.11 7.74 -11.29
CA PHE A 453 -24.22 8.40 -10.64
C PHE A 453 -23.74 9.58 -9.80
N VAL A 454 -24.32 10.76 -10.01
CA VAL A 454 -23.97 11.99 -9.29
C VAL A 454 -25.05 12.27 -8.25
N THR A 455 -24.69 12.33 -6.96
CA THR A 455 -25.61 12.72 -5.90
C THR A 455 -25.04 13.81 -5.00
N ALA A 456 -25.89 14.80 -4.68
CA ALA A 456 -25.54 15.85 -3.72
C ALA A 456 -25.78 15.42 -2.26
N ARG A 457 -26.39 14.23 -2.02
CA ARG A 457 -26.73 13.76 -0.67
C ARG A 457 -25.52 13.09 -0.01
N PRO A 458 -25.27 13.32 1.29
CA PRO A 458 -24.17 12.65 1.98
C PRO A 458 -24.46 11.17 2.20
N ALA A 459 -23.39 10.38 2.24
CA ALA A 459 -23.41 9.01 2.74
C ALA A 459 -23.72 9.00 4.25
N GLY A 460 -25.00 9.12 4.61
CA GLY A 460 -25.55 9.01 5.97
C GLY A 460 -25.79 7.56 6.41
N PRO A 461 -26.32 7.32 7.64
CA PRO A 461 -26.19 6.04 8.39
C PRO A 461 -26.55 4.82 7.55
N ARG A 462 -25.88 3.67 7.81
CA ARG A 462 -25.88 2.38 7.08
C ARG A 462 -27.00 2.14 6.04
N ASP A 463 -28.25 2.41 6.38
CA ASP A 463 -29.44 2.33 5.51
C ASP A 463 -29.41 3.21 4.24
N LEU A 464 -28.86 4.42 4.30
CA LEU A 464 -28.69 5.33 3.16
C LEU A 464 -27.55 4.88 2.24
N LEU A 465 -26.47 4.41 2.86
CA LEU A 465 -25.32 3.84 2.18
C LEU A 465 -25.70 2.55 1.44
N GLU A 466 -26.53 1.69 2.02
CA GLU A 466 -27.03 0.49 1.32
C GLU A 466 -27.93 0.84 0.12
N ARG A 467 -28.84 1.82 0.27
CA ARG A 467 -29.75 2.26 -0.82
C ARG A 467 -29.02 2.88 -2.01
N TYR A 468 -27.93 3.58 -1.76
CA TYR A 468 -27.10 4.25 -2.77
C TYR A 468 -25.70 3.63 -2.88
N SER A 469 -25.55 2.34 -2.55
CA SER A 469 -24.35 1.55 -2.87
C SER A 469 -24.63 0.69 -4.09
N ALA A 470 -23.58 0.16 -4.73
CA ALA A 470 -23.70 -0.82 -5.80
C ALA A 470 -24.67 -1.98 -5.45
N LYS A 471 -24.82 -2.32 -4.16
CA LYS A 471 -25.79 -3.32 -3.68
C LYS A 471 -27.26 -2.93 -3.94
N GLY A 472 -27.62 -1.65 -3.83
CA GLY A 472 -28.97 -1.13 -4.05
C GLY A 472 -29.42 -1.10 -5.52
N PHE A 473 -28.49 -1.30 -6.44
CA PHE A 473 -28.71 -1.40 -7.88
C PHE A 473 -28.53 -2.83 -8.44
N THR A 474 -28.19 -3.79 -7.57
CA THR A 474 -28.03 -5.21 -7.94
C THR A 474 -29.34 -5.77 -8.52
N GLY A 475 -29.26 -6.38 -9.69
CA GLY A 475 -30.40 -7.02 -10.36
C GLY A 475 -31.17 -6.13 -11.34
N LEU A 476 -30.78 -4.86 -11.51
CA LEU A 476 -31.42 -3.93 -12.47
C LEU A 476 -30.80 -3.96 -13.88
N GLY A 477 -29.84 -4.86 -14.14
CA GLY A 477 -29.18 -4.97 -15.45
C GLY A 477 -28.29 -3.78 -15.83
N LEU A 478 -27.93 -2.92 -14.86
CA LEU A 478 -27.03 -1.79 -15.08
C LEU A 478 -25.58 -2.25 -15.32
N PRO A 479 -24.79 -1.47 -16.08
CA PRO A 479 -23.34 -1.65 -16.17
C PRO A 479 -22.65 -1.52 -14.80
N ALA A 480 -21.36 -1.87 -14.76
CA ALA A 480 -20.49 -1.46 -13.65
C ALA A 480 -20.56 0.08 -13.54
N HIS A 481 -20.68 0.61 -12.32
CA HIS A 481 -20.93 2.04 -12.13
C HIS A 481 -20.31 2.57 -10.85
N THR A 482 -20.00 3.87 -10.88
CA THR A 482 -19.42 4.63 -9.76
C THR A 482 -20.47 5.59 -9.18
N ILE A 483 -20.36 5.94 -7.89
CA ILE A 483 -21.31 6.85 -7.22
C ILE A 483 -20.54 8.01 -6.58
N LEU A 484 -20.75 9.21 -7.11
CA LEU A 484 -20.15 10.45 -6.60
C LEU A 484 -21.04 11.07 -5.53
N THR A 485 -20.65 10.90 -4.27
CA THR A 485 -21.43 11.41 -3.11
C THR A 485 -21.02 12.82 -2.68
N GLY A 486 -21.94 13.54 -2.05
CA GLY A 486 -21.68 14.87 -1.51
C GLY A 486 -21.02 14.85 -0.12
N THR A 487 -20.23 15.87 0.21
CA THR A 487 -19.71 16.07 1.58
C THR A 487 -20.83 16.44 2.57
N VAL A 488 -20.77 15.91 3.80
CA VAL A 488 -21.73 16.10 4.91
C VAL A 488 -22.07 17.59 5.22
N ARG A 489 -21.23 18.53 4.79
CA ARG A 489 -21.35 19.97 5.07
C ARG A 489 -22.40 20.75 4.25
N GLY A 490 -23.08 20.13 3.27
CA GLY A 490 -23.90 20.82 2.26
C GLY A 490 -25.43 20.91 2.50
N LEU A 491 -25.96 20.33 3.57
CA LEU A 491 -27.37 19.91 3.70
C LEU A 491 -28.48 21.00 3.84
N VAL A 492 -28.22 22.30 3.66
CA VAL A 492 -29.17 23.36 4.10
C VAL A 492 -29.73 24.27 2.98
N ASP A 493 -29.30 24.13 1.72
CA ASP A 493 -29.71 25.08 0.65
C ASP A 493 -29.73 24.45 -0.76
N ARG A 494 -30.76 24.73 -1.58
CA ARG A 494 -30.83 24.31 -3.00
C ARG A 494 -29.68 24.87 -3.83
N GLY A 495 -29.20 26.08 -3.51
CA GLY A 495 -28.01 26.65 -4.14
C GLY A 495 -26.75 25.81 -3.87
N ARG A 496 -26.62 25.26 -2.66
CA ARG A 496 -25.48 24.39 -2.27
C ARG A 496 -25.52 23.01 -2.90
N MET A 497 -26.71 22.47 -3.22
CA MET A 497 -26.86 21.19 -3.94
C MET A 497 -26.43 21.32 -5.40
N ARG A 498 -26.88 22.38 -6.10
CA ARG A 498 -26.41 22.73 -7.44
C ARG A 498 -24.89 22.90 -7.48
N ASP A 499 -24.34 23.69 -6.55
CA ASP A 499 -22.89 23.92 -6.48
C ASP A 499 -22.12 22.62 -6.15
N GLY A 500 -22.76 21.67 -5.48
CA GLY A 500 -22.25 20.31 -5.27
C GLY A 500 -22.19 19.49 -6.56
N LYS A 501 -23.27 19.42 -7.33
CA LYS A 501 -23.32 18.70 -8.62
C LYS A 501 -22.33 19.29 -9.64
N VAL A 502 -22.29 20.62 -9.79
CA VAL A 502 -21.32 21.30 -10.66
C VAL A 502 -19.87 21.00 -10.23
N ARG A 503 -19.60 20.95 -8.92
CA ARG A 503 -18.27 20.59 -8.41
C ARG A 503 -17.93 19.13 -8.74
N ASN A 504 -18.86 18.20 -8.57
CA ASN A 504 -18.63 16.78 -8.86
C ASN A 504 -18.38 16.56 -10.36
N MET A 505 -19.18 17.16 -11.25
CA MET A 505 -18.94 17.10 -12.70
C MET A 505 -17.58 17.70 -13.10
N ARG A 506 -17.15 18.78 -12.43
CA ARG A 506 -15.80 19.34 -12.62
C ARG A 506 -14.71 18.38 -12.16
N ARG A 507 -14.89 17.73 -11.01
CA ARG A 507 -13.92 16.76 -10.48
C ARG A 507 -13.75 15.61 -11.46
N ASP A 508 -14.86 15.11 -11.97
CA ASP A 508 -14.95 14.07 -12.99
C ASP A 508 -14.22 14.47 -14.28
N ALA A 509 -14.53 15.65 -14.81
CA ALA A 509 -13.86 16.19 -16.01
C ALA A 509 -12.35 16.41 -15.80
N ALA A 510 -11.91 16.70 -14.58
CA ALA A 510 -10.49 16.84 -14.29
C ALA A 510 -9.76 15.48 -14.16
N LEU A 511 -10.50 14.40 -13.87
CA LEU A 511 -9.95 13.04 -13.85
C LEU A 511 -9.96 12.41 -15.25
N PHE A 512 -10.89 12.81 -16.11
CA PHE A 512 -11.05 12.28 -17.47
C PHE A 512 -11.20 13.41 -18.51
N PRO A 513 -10.20 14.30 -18.64
CA PRO A 513 -10.25 15.40 -19.60
C PRO A 513 -10.25 14.93 -21.06
N GLU A 514 -9.87 13.69 -21.34
CA GLU A 514 -9.92 13.08 -22.67
C GLU A 514 -11.34 12.69 -23.12
N CYS A 515 -12.28 12.55 -22.18
CA CYS A 515 -13.64 12.11 -22.45
C CYS A 515 -14.59 13.29 -22.69
N ARG A 516 -15.63 13.02 -23.48
CA ARG A 516 -16.82 13.86 -23.56
C ARG A 516 -17.84 13.35 -22.54
N GLN A 517 -18.74 14.21 -22.08
CA GLN A 517 -19.73 13.89 -21.06
C GLN A 517 -21.14 14.00 -21.62
N VAL A 518 -22.01 13.10 -21.15
CA VAL A 518 -23.47 13.20 -21.29
C VAL A 518 -24.07 13.22 -19.89
N PHE A 519 -25.00 14.12 -19.64
CA PHE A 519 -25.64 14.25 -18.32
C PHE A 519 -27.14 13.94 -18.38
N LEU A 520 -27.62 13.10 -17.48
CA LEU A 520 -29.03 12.80 -17.28
C LEU A 520 -29.46 13.38 -15.92
N GLY A 521 -30.55 14.13 -15.91
CA GLY A 521 -31.08 14.77 -14.70
C GLY A 521 -32.58 15.04 -14.78
N ASP A 522 -33.11 15.77 -13.79
CA ASP A 522 -34.53 16.08 -13.69
C ASP A 522 -34.83 17.59 -13.53
N SER A 523 -36.03 18.01 -13.91
CA SER A 523 -36.45 19.43 -13.82
C SER A 523 -36.83 19.89 -12.41
N GLY A 524 -36.92 18.99 -11.42
CA GLY A 524 -37.26 19.26 -10.03
C GLY A 524 -36.06 19.62 -9.13
N GLN A 525 -34.85 19.16 -9.47
CA GLN A 525 -33.65 19.30 -8.62
C GLN A 525 -32.58 20.26 -9.16
N ALA A 526 -32.96 21.18 -10.03
CA ALA A 526 -32.09 22.18 -10.66
C ALA A 526 -30.99 21.60 -11.57
N ASP A 527 -31.21 20.41 -12.13
CA ASP A 527 -30.23 19.73 -13.00
C ASP A 527 -30.08 20.43 -14.35
N ALA A 528 -31.14 21.05 -14.86
CA ALA A 528 -31.03 21.90 -16.03
C ALA A 528 -30.08 23.07 -15.79
N GLU A 529 -30.17 23.74 -14.64
CA GLU A 529 -29.26 24.82 -14.27
C GLU A 529 -27.82 24.32 -14.08
N VAL A 530 -27.63 23.12 -13.54
CA VAL A 530 -26.31 22.47 -13.46
C VAL A 530 -25.74 22.27 -14.87
N ALA A 531 -26.52 21.68 -15.79
CA ALA A 531 -26.09 21.43 -17.16
C ALA A 531 -25.74 22.71 -17.92
N LEU A 532 -26.57 23.76 -17.77
CA LEU A 532 -26.31 25.07 -18.36
C LEU A 532 -25.04 25.72 -17.81
N GLU A 533 -24.82 25.63 -16.50
CA GLU A 533 -23.62 26.17 -15.86
C GLU A 533 -22.35 25.43 -16.33
N VAL A 534 -22.41 24.10 -16.40
CA VAL A 534 -21.31 23.25 -16.89
C VAL A 534 -20.99 23.58 -18.35
N ARG A 535 -22.00 23.66 -19.24
CA ARG A 535 -21.77 24.06 -20.64
C ARG A 535 -21.20 25.45 -20.79
N ARG A 536 -21.63 26.40 -19.96
CA ARG A 536 -21.10 27.77 -20.02
C ARG A 536 -19.62 27.82 -19.63
N ARG A 537 -19.20 27.00 -18.66
CA ARG A 537 -17.81 26.96 -18.16
C ARG A 537 -16.90 26.04 -18.96
N TRP A 538 -17.44 24.96 -19.51
CA TRP A 538 -16.72 23.86 -20.16
C TRP A 538 -17.50 23.36 -21.39
N PRO A 539 -17.61 24.21 -22.44
CA PRO A 539 -18.47 23.92 -23.59
C PRO A 539 -18.05 22.67 -24.37
N ASP A 540 -16.75 22.34 -24.36
CA ASP A 540 -16.19 21.20 -25.12
C ASP A 540 -16.35 19.86 -24.38
N HIS A 541 -16.67 19.88 -23.09
CA HIS A 541 -16.79 18.66 -22.29
C HIS A 541 -18.21 18.10 -22.24
N LEU A 542 -19.25 18.94 -22.10
CA LEU A 542 -20.64 18.45 -21.99
C LEU A 542 -21.33 18.44 -23.37
N THR A 543 -21.35 17.27 -24.00
CA THR A 543 -21.94 17.05 -25.34
C THR A 543 -23.44 17.30 -25.36
N ALA A 544 -24.16 16.69 -24.42
CA ALA A 544 -25.60 16.77 -24.32
C ALA A 544 -26.03 16.57 -22.87
N ALA A 545 -27.12 17.22 -22.49
CA ALA A 545 -27.82 16.91 -21.25
C ALA A 545 -29.27 16.55 -21.55
N PHE A 546 -29.79 15.50 -20.93
CA PHE A 546 -31.19 15.07 -21.05
C PHE A 546 -31.88 15.31 -19.71
N ILE A 547 -32.88 16.19 -19.70
CA ILE A 547 -33.58 16.60 -18.49
C ILE A 547 -35.00 16.05 -18.51
N HIS A 548 -35.25 15.04 -17.68
CA HIS A 548 -36.58 14.47 -17.51
C HIS A 548 -37.50 15.48 -16.82
N CYS A 549 -38.53 15.90 -17.54
CA CYS A 549 -39.47 16.93 -17.10
C CYS A 549 -40.51 16.34 -16.14
N VAL A 550 -40.11 16.17 -14.88
CA VAL A 550 -40.97 15.72 -13.78
C VAL A 550 -41.80 16.84 -13.16
N THR A 551 -41.47 18.09 -13.49
CA THR A 551 -42.21 19.32 -13.14
C THR A 551 -42.65 20.04 -14.42
N GLU A 552 -43.65 20.90 -14.33
CA GLU A 552 -44.06 21.74 -15.47
C GLU A 552 -42.93 22.72 -15.84
N VAL A 553 -42.51 22.65 -17.11
CA VAL A 553 -41.52 23.55 -17.71
C VAL A 553 -42.14 24.13 -18.97
N ASP A 554 -42.30 25.46 -19.01
CA ASP A 554 -42.89 26.17 -20.13
C ASP A 554 -42.04 26.05 -21.42
N GLU A 555 -42.68 26.19 -22.57
CA GLU A 555 -42.01 25.97 -23.87
C GLU A 555 -40.91 27.00 -24.15
N ALA A 556 -41.04 28.25 -23.67
CA ALA A 556 -39.99 29.24 -23.84
C ALA A 556 -38.73 28.86 -23.05
N THR A 557 -38.89 28.29 -21.86
CA THR A 557 -37.80 27.71 -21.07
C THR A 557 -37.21 26.49 -21.76
N ARG A 558 -38.04 25.58 -22.27
CA ARG A 558 -37.59 24.40 -23.02
C ARG A 558 -36.76 24.79 -24.25
N GLU A 559 -37.20 25.79 -25.01
CA GLU A 559 -36.50 26.30 -26.19
C GLU A 559 -35.14 26.92 -25.83
N ARG A 560 -35.07 27.72 -24.76
CA ARG A 560 -33.80 28.26 -24.25
C ARG A 560 -32.82 27.16 -23.86
N TRP A 561 -33.30 26.10 -23.20
CA TRP A 561 -32.47 24.96 -22.85
C TRP A 561 -31.95 24.24 -24.10
N ARG A 562 -32.83 23.95 -25.08
CA ARG A 562 -32.44 23.29 -26.34
C ARG A 562 -31.42 24.10 -27.14
N ALA A 563 -31.56 25.43 -27.18
CA ALA A 563 -30.59 26.31 -27.82
C ALA A 563 -29.21 26.24 -27.16
N ALA A 564 -29.17 25.95 -25.86
CA ALA A 564 -27.97 25.64 -25.11
C ALA A 564 -27.72 24.12 -25.01
N GLY A 565 -28.24 23.31 -25.93
CA GLY A 565 -28.15 21.83 -26.01
C GLY A 565 -28.36 21.06 -24.70
N VAL A 566 -29.23 21.61 -23.85
CA VAL A 566 -29.87 20.91 -22.74
C VAL A 566 -31.25 20.50 -23.25
N HIS A 567 -31.51 19.21 -23.33
CA HIS A 567 -32.66 18.62 -23.99
C HIS A 567 -33.73 18.24 -22.95
N PRO A 568 -34.79 19.06 -22.76
CA PRO A 568 -35.93 18.67 -21.95
C PRO A 568 -36.70 17.54 -22.65
N VAL A 569 -36.99 16.48 -21.91
CA VAL A 569 -37.69 15.29 -22.37
C VAL A 569 -38.82 14.91 -21.42
N ASP A 570 -39.94 14.43 -21.97
CA ASP A 570 -41.10 14.02 -21.19
C ASP A 570 -41.03 12.54 -20.76
N ASP A 571 -40.24 11.74 -21.50
CA ASP A 571 -39.90 10.35 -21.24
C ASP A 571 -38.51 9.97 -21.83
N TRP A 572 -38.02 8.78 -21.49
CA TRP A 572 -36.71 8.31 -21.96
C TRP A 572 -36.70 7.82 -23.43
N ALA A 573 -37.86 7.57 -24.04
CA ALA A 573 -37.96 7.29 -25.47
C ALA A 573 -37.66 8.55 -26.31
N GLN A 574 -38.14 9.71 -25.87
CA GLN A 574 -37.80 10.99 -26.45
C GLN A 574 -36.30 11.30 -26.30
N ALA A 575 -35.72 11.02 -25.14
CA ALA A 575 -34.28 11.14 -24.94
C ALA A 575 -33.50 10.26 -25.92
N ALA A 576 -33.89 9.00 -26.08
CA ALA A 576 -33.24 8.08 -27.01
C ALA A 576 -33.30 8.58 -28.47
N ARG A 577 -34.45 9.09 -28.93
CA ARG A 577 -34.57 9.69 -30.27
C ARG A 577 -33.60 10.85 -30.48
N VAL A 578 -33.50 11.76 -29.50
CA VAL A 578 -32.58 12.89 -29.56
C VAL A 578 -31.13 12.40 -29.52
N ALA A 579 -30.80 11.44 -28.65
CA ALA A 579 -29.48 10.83 -28.58
C ALA A 579 -29.07 10.19 -29.92
N GLY A 580 -29.99 9.48 -30.59
CA GLY A 580 -29.76 8.92 -31.92
C GLY A 580 -29.55 9.98 -33.00
N GLN A 581 -30.30 11.10 -32.96
CA GLN A 581 -30.10 12.24 -33.87
C GLN A 581 -28.74 12.92 -33.68
N LEU A 582 -28.25 12.94 -32.44
CA LEU A 582 -26.93 13.46 -32.09
C LEU A 582 -25.80 12.45 -32.38
N GLY A 583 -26.12 11.24 -32.84
CA GLY A 583 -25.16 10.18 -33.12
C GLY A 583 -24.56 9.53 -31.87
N LEU A 584 -25.17 9.71 -30.70
CA LEU A 584 -24.68 9.16 -29.43
C LEU A 584 -25.05 7.68 -29.25
N ILE A 585 -26.10 7.21 -29.91
CA ILE A 585 -26.52 5.80 -29.90
C ILE A 585 -27.03 5.40 -31.29
N ASP A 586 -26.92 4.11 -31.63
CA ASP A 586 -27.38 3.59 -32.93
C ASP A 586 -28.92 3.45 -32.99
N THR A 587 -29.45 3.28 -34.22
CA THR A 587 -30.89 3.15 -34.45
C THR A 587 -31.50 1.93 -33.73
N ALA A 588 -30.74 0.85 -33.58
CA ALA A 588 -31.22 -0.35 -32.90
C ALA A 588 -31.37 -0.11 -31.39
N ALA A 589 -30.48 0.67 -30.79
CA ALA A 589 -30.54 1.11 -29.41
C ALA A 589 -31.74 2.03 -29.17
N VAL A 590 -32.00 2.97 -30.07
CA VAL A 590 -33.20 3.82 -30.00
C VAL A 590 -34.46 2.96 -29.94
N GLN A 591 -34.60 1.99 -30.85
CA GLN A 591 -35.76 1.10 -30.89
C GLN A 591 -35.92 0.25 -29.61
N ARG A 592 -34.81 -0.20 -29.01
CA ARG A 592 -34.86 -0.94 -27.73
C ARG A 592 -35.39 -0.08 -26.59
N VAL A 593 -34.93 1.18 -26.49
CA VAL A 593 -35.43 2.11 -25.46
C VAL A 593 -36.90 2.43 -25.68
N GLU A 594 -37.32 2.69 -26.93
CA GLU A 594 -38.72 2.96 -27.26
C GLU A 594 -39.64 1.79 -26.90
N ALA A 595 -39.20 0.55 -27.17
CA ALA A 595 -39.94 -0.65 -26.82
C ALA A 595 -40.02 -0.90 -25.30
N ALA A 596 -39.04 -0.43 -24.52
CA ALA A 596 -39.05 -0.54 -23.06
C ALA A 596 -39.96 0.52 -22.39
N VAL A 597 -40.28 1.60 -23.09
CA VAL A 597 -41.21 2.66 -22.62
C VAL A 597 -42.67 2.36 -22.99
N ALA A 598 -42.89 1.69 -24.13
CA ALA A 598 -44.21 1.27 -24.63
C ALA A 598 -44.83 0.15 -23.78
#